data_AF-A0A4S9XNQ1-F1
#
_entry.id   AF-A0A4S9XNQ1-F1
#
_cell.length_a   1.000
_cell.length_b   1.000
_cell.length_c   1.000
_cell.angle_alpha   90.00
_cell.angle_beta   90.00
_cell.angle_gamma   90.00
#
_symmetry.space_group_name_H-M   'P 1'
#
loop_
_entity.id
_entity.type
_entity.pdbx_description
1 polymer ?
#
loop_
_entity_poly.entity_id
_entity_poly.type
_entity_poly.pdbx_seq_one_letter_code
_entity_poly.pdbx_strand_id
1 'polypeptide(L)'
;MDTPARIESAPFVTPASKRERDEKNKSDKKRKRDDQGQSPKEIDELVRTQSSGPEFNDPNMQFRLNDLGIACFVDQHLTDDIQSEYLRAPEITLEAPWDPSVDIFSLGCLLFQFITGDLPFVGRPGPGVTADQDRIATLVSTFGPIPNVVLDNAAQRQEFEQQSVNGLGFPISLETMVGQSFAGDTQGMMPIDELELFCDFLRKMLASDPREREHADAL
;
A
#
# COMPACT_ATOMS: atom_id res chain seq x y z
N MET A 1 4.38 5.18 -75.64
CA MET A 1 4.98 5.99 -74.57
C MET A 1 5.03 5.09 -73.35
N ASP A 2 6.22 4.65 -72.98
CA ASP A 2 6.44 3.74 -71.85
C ASP A 2 7.75 4.18 -71.18
N THR A 3 7.72 4.45 -69.87
CA THR A 3 8.83 5.01 -69.09
C THR A 3 9.29 3.94 -68.10
N PRO A 4 10.60 3.62 -67.97
CA PRO A 4 11.03 2.58 -67.04
C PRO A 4 11.15 3.09 -65.59
N ALA A 5 10.84 2.20 -64.66
CA ALA A 5 10.88 2.41 -63.21
C ALA A 5 12.30 2.60 -62.66
N ARG A 6 12.44 3.51 -61.70
CA ARG A 6 13.67 3.85 -60.96
C ARG A 6 13.77 2.98 -59.70
N ILE A 7 14.84 2.21 -59.55
CA ILE A 7 15.17 1.45 -58.34
C ILE A 7 15.97 2.38 -57.41
N GLU A 8 15.45 2.68 -56.21
CA GLU A 8 16.22 3.35 -55.14
C GLU A 8 17.00 2.30 -54.33
N SER A 9 18.31 2.52 -54.16
CA SER A 9 19.19 1.70 -53.33
C SER A 9 19.06 2.06 -51.85
N ALA A 10 18.90 1.05 -50.98
CA ALA A 10 18.91 1.20 -49.53
C ALA A 10 20.27 1.68 -48.98
N PRO A 11 20.32 2.45 -47.88
CA PRO A 11 21.58 2.94 -47.32
C PRO A 11 22.37 1.82 -46.65
N PHE A 12 23.69 1.88 -46.82
CA PHE A 12 24.67 0.99 -46.23
C PHE A 12 24.82 1.28 -44.73
N VAL A 13 24.38 0.36 -43.88
CA VAL A 13 24.62 0.41 -42.42
C VAL A 13 26.00 -0.17 -42.14
N THR A 14 26.93 0.66 -41.66
CA THR A 14 28.23 0.20 -41.17
C THR A 14 28.07 -0.48 -39.81
N PRO A 15 28.72 -1.63 -39.55
CA PRO A 15 28.69 -2.26 -38.24
C PRO A 15 29.50 -1.45 -37.23
N ALA A 16 28.94 -1.21 -36.05
CA ALA A 16 29.61 -0.52 -34.95
C ALA A 16 30.97 -1.15 -34.62
N SER A 17 31.95 -0.30 -34.36
CA SER A 17 33.33 -0.72 -34.07
C SER A 17 33.39 -1.54 -32.77
N LYS A 18 34.41 -2.40 -32.62
CA LYS A 18 34.59 -3.19 -31.37
C LYS A 18 34.65 -2.30 -30.11
N ARG A 19 35.23 -1.09 -30.22
CA ARG A 19 35.35 -0.13 -29.11
C ARG A 19 34.00 0.41 -28.64
N GLU A 20 33.08 0.70 -29.55
CA GLU A 20 31.72 1.16 -29.21
C GLU A 20 30.87 0.05 -28.56
N ARG A 21 31.08 -1.21 -28.95
CA ARG A 21 30.41 -2.36 -28.32
C ARG A 21 30.91 -2.61 -26.90
N ASP A 22 32.21 -2.43 -26.66
CA ASP A 22 32.81 -2.63 -25.34
C ASP A 22 32.44 -1.51 -24.36
N GLU A 23 32.29 -0.26 -24.83
CA GLU A 23 31.81 0.86 -24.01
C GLU A 23 30.33 0.73 -23.63
N LYS A 24 29.48 0.30 -24.57
CA LYS A 24 28.05 0.06 -24.30
C LYS A 24 27.86 -1.06 -23.26
N ASN A 25 28.59 -2.17 -23.39
CA ASN A 25 28.58 -3.26 -22.41
C ASN A 25 29.12 -2.85 -21.03
N LYS A 26 30.06 -1.90 -20.96
CA LYS A 26 30.56 -1.35 -19.68
C LYS A 26 29.53 -0.42 -19.03
N SER A 27 28.81 0.37 -19.83
CA SER A 27 27.74 1.26 -19.35
C SER A 27 26.52 0.48 -18.84
N ASP A 28 26.13 -0.61 -19.51
CA ASP A 28 25.03 -1.48 -19.09
C ASP A 28 25.39 -2.31 -17.84
N LYS A 29 26.67 -2.73 -17.69
CA LYS A 29 27.17 -3.37 -16.46
C LYS A 29 27.34 -2.42 -15.28
N LYS A 30 27.42 -1.11 -15.52
CA LYS A 30 27.45 -0.09 -14.46
C LYS A 30 26.02 0.23 -14.00
N ARG A 31 25.09 0.42 -14.96
CA ARG A 31 23.65 0.59 -14.67
C ARG A 31 23.03 -0.60 -13.95
N LYS A 32 23.46 -1.84 -14.23
CA LYS A 32 23.01 -3.04 -13.50
C LYS A 32 23.60 -3.22 -12.09
N ARG A 33 24.68 -2.51 -11.73
CA ARG A 33 25.23 -2.56 -10.36
C ARG A 33 24.58 -1.54 -9.43
N ASP A 34 24.02 -0.48 -10.00
CA ASP A 34 23.37 0.60 -9.25
C ASP A 34 21.86 0.31 -9.03
N ASP A 35 21.35 -0.82 -9.54
CA ASP A 35 19.93 -1.24 -9.49
C ASP A 35 19.70 -2.51 -8.64
N GLN A 36 20.66 -2.86 -7.78
CA GLN A 36 20.37 -3.71 -6.63
C GLN A 36 19.78 -2.81 -5.54
N GLY A 37 18.51 -2.47 -5.69
CA GLY A 37 17.72 -1.94 -4.59
C GLY A 37 17.87 -2.88 -3.39
N GLN A 38 18.15 -2.31 -2.21
CA GLN A 38 18.28 -3.07 -0.98
C GLN A 38 17.05 -3.97 -0.81
N SER A 39 17.29 -5.24 -0.51
CA SER A 39 16.19 -6.16 -0.25
C SER A 39 15.36 -5.65 0.93
N PRO A 40 14.05 -5.93 0.99
CA PRO A 40 13.21 -5.48 2.12
C PRO A 40 13.77 -5.86 3.49
N LYS A 41 14.54 -6.96 3.57
CA LYS A 41 15.24 -7.40 4.78
C LYS A 41 16.44 -6.52 5.15
N GLU A 42 17.19 -6.02 4.17
CA GLU A 42 18.31 -5.09 4.41
C GLU A 42 17.80 -3.71 4.81
N ILE A 43 16.64 -3.28 4.32
CA ILE A 43 15.97 -2.04 4.75
C ILE A 43 15.49 -2.19 6.21
N ASP A 44 14.84 -3.30 6.54
CA ASP A 44 14.39 -3.60 7.90
C ASP A 44 15.58 -3.70 8.88
N GLU A 45 16.68 -4.34 8.46
CA GLU A 45 17.91 -4.42 9.26
C GLU A 45 18.60 -3.06 9.42
N LEU A 46 18.60 -2.19 8.40
CA LEU A 46 19.14 -0.84 8.45
C LEU A 46 18.30 0.10 9.33
N VAL A 47 16.97 -0.03 9.31
CA VAL A 47 16.04 0.69 10.20
C VAL A 47 16.26 0.27 11.65
N ARG A 48 16.44 -1.03 11.92
CA ARG A 48 16.71 -1.56 13.25
C ARG A 48 18.09 -1.15 13.78
N THR A 49 19.14 -1.16 12.95
CA THR A 49 20.50 -0.81 13.40
C THR A 49 20.76 0.69 13.54
N GLN A 50 19.95 1.56 12.89
CA GLN A 50 20.01 3.01 13.06
C GLN A 50 19.05 3.54 14.15
N SER A 51 18.50 2.67 14.99
CA SER A 51 17.61 3.04 16.11
C SER A 51 18.38 3.70 17.26
N SER A 52 18.94 4.88 17.00
CA SER A 52 18.93 5.98 17.96
C SER A 52 18.13 7.13 17.34
N GLY A 53 16.93 6.79 16.85
CA GLY A 53 15.88 7.78 16.61
C GLY A 53 15.54 8.51 17.91
N PRO A 54 14.89 9.69 17.84
CA PRO A 54 14.48 10.40 19.04
C PRO A 54 13.65 9.48 19.94
N GLU A 55 13.94 9.47 21.24
CA GLU A 55 13.07 8.81 22.21
C GLU A 55 11.72 9.53 22.19
N PHE A 56 10.67 8.85 21.71
CA PHE A 56 9.32 9.40 21.58
C PHE A 56 8.58 9.52 22.94
N ASN A 57 9.32 9.70 24.03
CA ASN A 57 8.79 9.67 25.40
C ASN A 57 8.58 11.08 26.00
N ASP A 58 8.80 12.15 25.24
CA ASP A 58 8.50 13.51 25.69
C ASP A 58 7.01 13.83 25.50
N PRO A 59 6.23 14.02 26.58
CA PRO A 59 4.82 14.38 26.48
C PRO A 59 4.57 15.74 25.81
N ASN A 60 5.60 16.58 25.62
CA ASN A 60 5.51 17.88 24.96
C ASN A 60 5.88 17.84 23.48
N MET A 61 6.14 16.65 22.93
CA MET A 61 6.50 16.50 21.54
C MET A 61 5.36 16.96 20.63
N GLN A 62 5.70 17.74 19.60
CA GLN A 62 4.75 18.25 18.63
C GLN A 62 4.94 17.57 17.29
N PHE A 63 3.85 17.01 16.76
CA PHE A 63 3.79 16.49 15.40
C PHE A 63 3.06 17.47 14.50
N ARG A 64 3.53 17.59 13.26
CA ARG A 64 2.91 18.41 12.22
C ARG A 64 2.88 17.61 10.93
N LEU A 65 1.73 17.63 10.25
CA LEU A 65 1.65 17.14 8.88
C LEU A 65 2.52 18.01 7.98
N ASN A 66 3.19 17.37 7.04
CA ASN A 66 3.96 18.02 5.99
C ASN A 66 3.59 17.42 4.64
N ASP A 67 4.20 17.95 3.57
CA ASP A 67 4.05 17.46 2.19
C ASP A 67 2.60 17.36 1.69
N LEU A 68 1.98 18.53 1.52
CA LEU A 68 0.63 18.64 0.95
C LEU A 68 0.64 18.72 -0.59
N GLY A 69 1.70 18.21 -1.24
CA GLY A 69 1.85 18.31 -2.70
C GLY A 69 0.79 17.55 -3.50
N ILE A 70 0.15 16.55 -2.88
CA ILE A 70 -0.93 15.74 -3.45
C ILE A 70 -2.28 15.98 -2.75
N ALA A 71 -2.35 16.94 -1.83
CA ALA A 71 -3.60 17.29 -1.16
C ALA A 71 -4.55 17.96 -2.15
N CYS A 72 -5.86 17.76 -1.95
CA CYS A 72 -6.89 18.38 -2.77
C CYS A 72 -8.07 18.82 -1.90
N PHE A 73 -8.96 19.63 -2.47
CA PHE A 73 -10.22 20.00 -1.82
C PHE A 73 -11.28 18.92 -2.07
N VAL A 74 -12.20 18.75 -1.14
CA VAL A 74 -13.28 17.74 -1.21
C VAL A 74 -14.16 17.88 -2.45
N ASP A 75 -14.32 19.10 -2.97
CA ASP A 75 -15.09 19.40 -4.17
C ASP A 75 -14.24 19.42 -5.45
N GLN A 76 -12.92 19.20 -5.35
CA GLN A 76 -11.97 19.34 -6.46
C GLN A 76 -10.86 18.29 -6.38
N HIS A 77 -11.21 17.04 -6.70
CA HIS A 77 -10.24 15.96 -6.80
C HIS A 77 -9.29 16.17 -7.97
N LEU A 78 -7.99 16.02 -7.73
CA LEU A 78 -6.94 16.15 -8.75
C LEU A 78 -6.68 14.84 -9.49
N THR A 79 -6.82 13.71 -8.80
CA THR A 79 -6.63 12.34 -9.28
C THR A 79 -7.38 11.38 -8.35
N ASP A 80 -7.80 10.23 -8.87
CA ASP A 80 -8.37 9.14 -8.07
C ASP A 80 -7.32 8.10 -7.64
N ASP A 81 -6.12 8.12 -8.25
CA ASP A 81 -4.97 7.35 -7.76
C ASP A 81 -4.29 8.13 -6.63
N ILE A 82 -4.75 7.85 -5.41
CA ILE A 82 -4.26 8.43 -4.16
C ILE A 82 -3.77 7.34 -3.20
N GLN A 83 -3.13 7.79 -2.12
CA GLN A 83 -2.57 6.97 -1.05
C GLN A 83 -1.43 6.03 -1.52
N SER A 84 -0.53 5.74 -0.58
CA SER A 84 0.45 4.67 -0.78
C SER A 84 -0.23 3.31 -0.67
N GLU A 85 0.30 2.31 -1.37
CA GLU A 85 -0.30 0.97 -1.52
C GLU A 85 -0.76 0.33 -0.20
N TYR A 86 0.03 0.47 0.87
CA TYR A 86 -0.25 -0.16 2.18
C TYR A 86 -1.20 0.64 3.08
N LEU A 87 -1.48 1.89 2.73
CA LEU A 87 -2.38 2.78 3.47
C LEU A 87 -3.71 2.98 2.72
N ARG A 88 -3.86 2.33 1.56
CA ARG A 88 -4.95 2.54 0.63
C ARG A 88 -6.26 2.01 1.19
N ALA A 89 -7.27 2.88 1.22
CA ALA A 89 -8.61 2.54 1.67
C ALA A 89 -9.31 1.61 0.67
N PRO A 90 -10.26 0.76 1.12
CA PRO A 90 -10.91 -0.21 0.24
C PRO A 90 -11.65 0.44 -0.94
N GLU A 91 -12.29 1.58 -0.75
CA GLU A 91 -12.94 2.34 -1.82
C GLU A 91 -11.96 2.86 -2.88
N ILE A 92 -10.72 3.18 -2.52
CA ILE A 92 -9.69 3.57 -3.49
C ILE A 92 -9.18 2.35 -4.25
N THR A 93 -8.93 1.23 -3.55
CA THR A 93 -8.55 -0.04 -4.20
C THR A 93 -9.63 -0.53 -5.17
N LEU A 94 -10.90 -0.31 -4.86
CA LEU A 94 -12.03 -0.69 -5.68
C LEU A 94 -12.36 0.31 -6.79
N GLU A 95 -11.64 1.43 -6.87
CA GLU A 95 -11.90 2.55 -7.78
C GLU A 95 -13.36 3.05 -7.64
N ALA A 96 -13.81 3.24 -6.40
CA ALA A 96 -15.09 3.82 -6.03
C ALA A 96 -14.94 5.29 -5.58
N PRO A 97 -16.03 6.08 -5.56
CA PRO A 97 -15.99 7.43 -5.02
C PRO A 97 -15.48 7.47 -3.57
N TRP A 98 -14.72 8.50 -3.25
CA TRP A 98 -14.04 8.66 -1.98
C TRP A 98 -14.22 10.07 -1.40
N ASP A 99 -13.94 10.20 -0.11
CA ASP A 99 -14.06 11.45 0.65
C ASP A 99 -12.95 11.51 1.73
N PRO A 100 -12.90 12.51 2.63
CA PRO A 100 -11.86 12.62 3.66
C PRO A 100 -11.70 11.40 4.59
N SER A 101 -12.66 10.47 4.64
CA SER A 101 -12.56 9.26 5.46
C SER A 101 -11.42 8.31 5.01
N VAL A 102 -10.87 8.49 3.81
CA VAL A 102 -9.67 7.76 3.36
C VAL A 102 -8.42 8.14 4.18
N ASP A 103 -8.34 9.37 4.67
CA ASP A 103 -7.25 9.83 5.53
C ASP A 103 -7.35 9.20 6.92
N ILE A 104 -8.57 9.05 7.44
CA ILE A 104 -8.84 8.33 8.70
C ILE A 104 -8.41 6.87 8.59
N PHE A 105 -8.74 6.21 7.48
CA PHE A 105 -8.29 4.84 7.21
C PHE A 105 -6.75 4.74 7.19
N SER A 106 -6.10 5.67 6.47
CA SER A 106 -4.64 5.74 6.39
C SER A 106 -4.00 5.88 7.77
N LEU A 107 -4.57 6.76 8.60
CA LEU A 107 -4.11 6.97 9.98
C LEU A 107 -4.29 5.70 10.82
N GLY A 108 -5.41 4.98 10.68
CA GLY A 108 -5.61 3.69 11.35
C GLY A 108 -4.52 2.67 10.98
N CYS A 109 -4.17 2.60 9.69
CA CYS A 109 -3.08 1.74 9.22
C CYS A 109 -1.71 2.14 9.81
N LEU A 110 -1.43 3.45 9.86
CA LEU A 110 -0.19 3.97 10.46
C LEU A 110 -0.11 3.67 11.96
N LEU A 111 -1.21 3.85 12.70
CA LEU A 111 -1.24 3.55 14.14
C LEU A 111 -1.04 2.07 14.42
N PHE A 112 -1.68 1.19 13.64
CA PHE A 112 -1.41 -0.24 13.70
C PHE A 112 0.08 -0.52 13.50
N GLN A 113 0.69 0.08 12.48
CA GLN A 113 2.11 -0.11 12.18
C GLN A 113 3.04 0.44 13.26
N PHE A 114 2.75 1.60 13.84
CA PHE A 114 3.58 2.17 14.90
C PHE A 114 3.59 1.32 16.16
N ILE A 115 2.45 0.71 16.50
CA ILE A 115 2.32 -0.14 17.69
C ILE A 115 2.90 -1.53 17.46
N THR A 116 2.59 -2.15 16.32
CA THR A 116 2.94 -3.56 16.06
C THR A 116 4.27 -3.74 15.34
N GLY A 117 4.75 -2.71 14.63
CA GLY A 117 5.82 -2.82 13.64
C GLY A 117 5.39 -3.45 12.30
N ASP A 118 4.16 -3.95 12.21
CA ASP A 118 3.64 -4.69 11.06
C ASP A 118 2.59 -3.88 10.27
N LEU A 119 2.34 -4.25 9.02
CA LEU A 119 1.25 -3.66 8.23
C LEU A 119 -0.04 -4.48 8.43
N PRO A 120 -1.20 -3.84 8.65
CA PRO A 120 -2.44 -4.56 8.94
C PRO A 120 -2.97 -5.36 7.74
N PHE A 121 -2.80 -4.86 6.52
CA PHE A 121 -3.32 -5.48 5.30
C PHE A 121 -2.24 -5.59 4.22
N VAL A 122 -1.42 -6.64 4.33
CA VAL A 122 -0.41 -6.96 3.32
C VAL A 122 -1.03 -7.85 2.26
N GLY A 123 -1.17 -7.35 1.04
CA GLY A 123 -1.63 -8.14 -0.10
C GLY A 123 -0.59 -9.20 -0.47
N ARG A 124 -0.94 -10.49 -0.34
CA ARG A 124 -0.09 -11.63 -0.68
C ARG A 124 -0.59 -12.25 -1.99
N PRO A 125 -0.08 -11.82 -3.14
CA PRO A 125 -0.56 -12.32 -4.42
C PRO A 125 -0.31 -13.83 -4.56
N GLY A 126 -1.26 -14.51 -5.17
CA GLY A 126 -1.25 -15.95 -5.40
C GLY A 126 -1.74 -16.30 -6.80
N PRO A 127 -1.79 -17.60 -7.17
CA PRO A 127 -2.32 -18.02 -8.46
C PRO A 127 -3.76 -17.53 -8.66
N GLY A 128 -3.96 -16.58 -9.59
CA GLY A 128 -5.26 -16.00 -9.90
C GLY A 128 -5.80 -14.97 -8.89
N VAL A 129 -4.98 -14.53 -7.94
CA VAL A 129 -5.34 -13.53 -6.92
C VAL A 129 -4.28 -12.42 -6.91
N THR A 130 -4.70 -11.18 -7.15
CA THR A 130 -3.83 -9.99 -7.08
C THR A 130 -3.56 -9.60 -5.62
N ALA A 131 -2.56 -8.76 -5.39
CA ALA A 131 -2.27 -8.24 -4.05
C ALA A 131 -3.45 -7.44 -3.48
N ASP A 132 -4.10 -6.61 -4.32
CA ASP A 132 -5.28 -5.84 -3.92
C ASP A 132 -6.46 -6.73 -3.53
N GLN A 133 -6.67 -7.82 -4.25
CA GLN A 133 -7.70 -8.80 -3.95
C GLN A 133 -7.50 -9.47 -2.59
N ASP A 134 -6.27 -9.91 -2.31
CA ASP A 134 -5.93 -10.49 -1.01
C ASP A 134 -6.01 -9.47 0.14
N ARG A 135 -5.64 -8.21 -0.13
CA ARG A 135 -5.75 -7.09 0.82
C ARG A 135 -7.19 -6.84 1.23
N ILE A 136 -8.10 -6.71 0.25
CA ILE A 136 -9.54 -6.53 0.52
C ILE A 136 -10.12 -7.76 1.22
N ALA A 137 -9.72 -8.97 0.85
CA ALA A 137 -10.18 -10.18 1.55
C ALA A 137 -9.78 -10.19 3.04
N THR A 138 -8.57 -9.74 3.35
CA THR A 138 -8.08 -9.62 4.75
C THR A 138 -8.82 -8.52 5.51
N LEU A 139 -9.11 -7.40 4.85
CA LEU A 139 -9.93 -6.34 5.43
C LEU A 139 -11.35 -6.83 5.73
N VAL A 140 -11.98 -7.52 4.77
CA VAL A 140 -13.34 -8.03 4.90
C VAL A 140 -13.47 -9.11 5.98
N SER A 141 -12.45 -9.97 6.12
CA SER A 141 -12.44 -10.98 7.17
C SER A 141 -12.32 -10.38 8.58
N THR A 142 -11.78 -9.16 8.69
CA THR A 142 -11.53 -8.47 9.96
C THR A 142 -12.66 -7.47 10.31
N PHE A 143 -13.10 -6.67 9.33
CA PHE A 143 -14.02 -5.54 9.53
C PHE A 143 -15.41 -5.75 8.90
N GLY A 144 -15.65 -6.89 8.27
CA GLY A 144 -16.91 -7.20 7.62
C GLY A 144 -16.97 -6.78 6.15
N PRO A 145 -18.08 -7.08 5.46
CA PRO A 145 -18.18 -6.93 4.01
C PRO A 145 -18.04 -5.48 3.56
N ILE A 146 -17.57 -5.28 2.32
CA ILE A 146 -17.66 -3.99 1.65
C ILE A 146 -19.15 -3.69 1.39
N PRO A 147 -19.66 -2.51 1.78
CA PRO A 147 -21.06 -2.18 1.59
C PRO A 147 -21.40 -2.04 0.10
N ASN A 148 -22.63 -2.43 -0.28
CA ASN A 148 -23.09 -2.34 -1.67
C ASN A 148 -22.97 -0.93 -2.25
N VAL A 149 -23.13 0.13 -1.45
CA VAL A 149 -22.97 1.51 -1.93
C VAL A 149 -21.57 1.79 -2.50
N VAL A 150 -20.54 1.14 -1.95
CA VAL A 150 -19.17 1.22 -2.48
C VAL A 150 -19.05 0.32 -3.71
N LEU A 151 -19.51 -0.93 -3.62
CA LEU A 151 -19.40 -1.90 -4.72
C LEU A 151 -20.16 -1.47 -5.98
N ASP A 152 -21.35 -0.90 -5.84
CA ASP A 152 -22.21 -0.49 -6.96
C ASP A 152 -21.60 0.66 -7.77
N ASN A 153 -20.68 1.42 -7.15
CA ASN A 153 -19.95 2.51 -7.78
C ASN A 153 -18.47 2.17 -8.07
N ALA A 154 -18.04 0.94 -7.78
CA ALA A 154 -16.67 0.48 -7.99
C ALA A 154 -16.44 0.08 -9.45
N ALA A 155 -15.38 0.61 -10.09
CA ALA A 155 -15.01 0.17 -11.43
C ALA A 155 -14.58 -1.31 -11.46
N GLN A 156 -13.99 -1.80 -10.37
CA GLN A 156 -13.48 -3.18 -10.25
C GLN A 156 -14.48 -4.19 -9.64
N ARG A 157 -15.77 -3.83 -9.50
CA ARG A 157 -16.82 -4.65 -8.86
C ARG A 157 -16.80 -6.14 -9.27
N GLN A 158 -16.76 -6.42 -10.57
CA GLN A 158 -16.87 -7.79 -11.10
C GLN A 158 -15.71 -8.68 -10.68
N GLU A 159 -14.52 -8.11 -10.50
CA GLU A 159 -13.31 -8.86 -10.13
C GLU A 159 -13.37 -9.28 -8.65
N PHE A 160 -13.90 -8.40 -7.79
CA PHE A 160 -14.02 -8.65 -6.36
C PHE A 160 -15.23 -9.54 -5.99
N GLU A 161 -16.36 -9.41 -6.70
CA GLU A 161 -17.52 -10.29 -6.46
C GLU A 161 -17.22 -11.76 -6.79
N GLN A 162 -16.47 -12.02 -7.86
CA GLN A 162 -16.11 -13.39 -8.27
C GLN A 162 -15.18 -14.08 -7.26
N GLN A 163 -14.45 -13.29 -6.46
CA GLN A 163 -13.45 -13.78 -5.52
C GLN A 163 -13.92 -13.79 -4.07
N SER A 164 -14.93 -12.98 -3.74
CA SER A 164 -15.63 -13.02 -2.44
C SER A 164 -16.20 -14.41 -2.10
N VAL A 165 -16.25 -15.34 -3.05
CA VAL A 165 -16.81 -16.69 -2.85
C VAL A 165 -15.75 -17.73 -2.47
N ASN A 166 -14.44 -17.49 -2.70
CA ASN A 166 -13.45 -18.58 -2.69
C ASN A 166 -12.23 -18.42 -1.77
N GLY A 167 -12.20 -17.43 -0.86
CA GLY A 167 -10.95 -17.18 -0.11
C GLY A 167 -11.04 -16.51 1.24
N LEU A 168 -12.22 -16.35 1.85
CA LEU A 168 -12.26 -15.83 3.22
C LEU A 168 -11.75 -16.92 4.15
N GLY A 169 -10.45 -16.85 4.49
CA GLY A 169 -9.92 -17.46 5.70
C GLY A 169 -10.81 -17.09 6.89
N PHE A 170 -10.73 -17.88 7.96
CA PHE A 170 -11.53 -17.61 9.16
C PHE A 170 -11.34 -16.16 9.62
N PRO A 171 -12.42 -15.45 10.02
CA PRO A 171 -12.32 -14.11 10.55
C PRO A 171 -11.20 -14.01 11.59
N ILE A 172 -10.30 -13.05 11.40
CA ILE A 172 -9.22 -12.77 12.34
C ILE A 172 -9.61 -11.49 13.07
N SER A 173 -9.69 -11.54 14.40
CA SER A 173 -9.96 -10.34 15.20
C SER A 173 -8.75 -9.41 15.23
N LEU A 174 -9.00 -8.11 15.37
CA LEU A 174 -7.93 -7.11 15.57
C LEU A 174 -7.04 -7.47 16.77
N GLU A 175 -7.64 -7.94 17.86
CA GLU A 175 -6.92 -8.37 19.07
C GLU A 175 -5.95 -9.51 18.75
N THR A 176 -6.35 -10.43 17.86
CA THR A 176 -5.48 -11.52 17.41
C THR A 176 -4.36 -10.98 16.53
N MET A 177 -4.65 -10.05 15.60
CA MET A 177 -3.62 -9.45 14.74
C MET A 177 -2.57 -8.71 15.58
N VAL A 178 -3.01 -7.82 16.47
CA VAL A 178 -2.12 -7.04 17.34
C VAL A 178 -1.39 -7.94 18.32
N GLY A 179 -2.10 -8.86 18.98
CA GLY A 179 -1.50 -9.78 19.97
C GLY A 179 -0.45 -10.73 19.39
N GLN A 180 -0.60 -11.15 18.13
CA GLN A 180 0.38 -11.99 17.44
C GLN A 180 1.72 -11.28 17.23
N SER A 181 1.71 -9.96 16.95
CA SER A 181 2.93 -9.17 16.79
C SER A 181 3.77 -9.12 18.09
N PHE A 182 3.15 -9.33 19.25
CA PHE A 182 3.84 -9.37 20.55
C PHE A 182 4.13 -10.79 21.07
N ALA A 183 3.67 -11.85 20.39
CA ALA A 183 3.69 -13.23 20.92
C ALA A 183 5.10 -13.84 21.18
N GLY A 184 6.17 -13.15 20.76
CA GLY A 184 7.57 -13.51 21.02
C GLY A 184 8.23 -12.74 22.17
N ASP A 185 7.57 -11.70 22.70
CA ASP A 185 8.13 -10.82 23.73
C ASP A 185 7.35 -10.97 25.05
N THR A 186 7.92 -11.74 25.98
CA THR A 186 7.30 -11.99 27.29
C THR A 186 7.41 -10.80 28.27
N GLN A 187 8.20 -9.76 27.95
CA GLN A 187 8.33 -8.55 28.77
C GLN A 187 7.68 -7.31 28.15
N GLY A 188 7.24 -7.37 26.89
CA GLY A 188 6.69 -6.25 26.12
C GLY A 188 5.24 -6.42 25.64
N MET A 189 4.48 -7.39 26.15
CA MET A 189 3.07 -7.53 25.76
C MET A 189 2.25 -6.35 26.28
N MET A 190 1.45 -5.75 25.39
CA MET A 190 0.47 -4.73 25.74
C MET A 190 -0.51 -5.28 26.79
N PRO A 191 -0.81 -4.53 27.87
CA PRO A 191 -1.87 -4.88 28.81
C PRO A 191 -3.21 -5.11 28.08
N ILE A 192 -4.03 -6.06 28.57
CA ILE A 192 -5.27 -6.46 27.88
C ILE A 192 -6.25 -5.29 27.75
N ASP A 193 -6.33 -4.44 28.75
CA ASP A 193 -7.15 -3.22 28.77
C ASP A 193 -6.65 -2.16 27.78
N GLU A 194 -5.34 -1.99 27.66
CA GLU A 194 -4.75 -1.13 26.62
C GLU A 194 -4.97 -1.70 25.21
N LEU A 195 -4.89 -3.02 25.06
CA LEU A 195 -5.17 -3.71 23.80
C LEU A 195 -6.62 -3.52 23.37
N GLU A 196 -7.57 -3.70 24.28
CA GLU A 196 -9.00 -3.50 24.02
C GLU A 196 -9.27 -2.06 23.59
N LEU A 197 -8.72 -1.08 24.33
CA LEU A 197 -8.86 0.34 24.00
C LEU A 197 -8.25 0.69 22.64
N PHE A 198 -7.07 0.15 22.33
CA PHE A 198 -6.41 0.35 21.05
C PHE A 198 -7.18 -0.27 19.90
N CYS A 199 -7.67 -1.50 20.06
CA CYS A 199 -8.49 -2.16 19.05
C CYS A 199 -9.82 -1.43 18.82
N ASP A 200 -10.48 -0.94 19.88
CA ASP A 200 -11.68 -0.11 19.76
C ASP A 200 -11.41 1.20 19.02
N PHE A 201 -10.25 1.82 19.26
CA PHE A 201 -9.83 2.99 18.51
C PHE A 201 -9.60 2.67 17.03
N LEU A 202 -8.91 1.58 16.71
CA LEU A 202 -8.70 1.14 15.33
C LEU A 202 -10.01 0.79 14.60
N ARG A 203 -11.00 0.20 15.28
CA ARG A 203 -12.32 -0.09 14.69
C ARG A 203 -13.01 1.15 14.15
N LYS A 204 -12.90 2.27 14.86
CA LYS A 204 -13.44 3.57 14.43
C LYS A 204 -12.78 4.11 13.18
N MET A 205 -11.61 3.60 12.80
CA MET A 205 -10.81 4.14 11.70
C MET A 205 -10.74 3.21 10.48
N LEU A 206 -10.74 1.89 10.72
CA LEU A 206 -10.48 0.86 9.72
C LEU A 206 -11.74 0.17 9.19
N ALA A 207 -12.93 0.70 9.50
CA ALA A 207 -14.18 0.16 9.01
C ALA A 207 -14.21 0.04 7.48
N SER A 208 -14.80 -1.06 6.98
CA SER A 208 -14.95 -1.32 5.55
C SER A 208 -15.90 -0.33 4.88
N ASP A 209 -16.94 0.11 5.60
CA ASP A 209 -17.83 1.19 5.18
C ASP A 209 -17.21 2.54 5.55
N PRO A 210 -16.91 3.42 4.58
CA PRO A 210 -16.36 4.75 4.84
C PRO A 210 -17.23 5.59 5.78
N ARG A 211 -18.56 5.35 5.79
CA ARG A 211 -19.54 6.08 6.61
C ARG A 211 -19.56 5.65 8.07
N GLU A 212 -18.99 4.50 8.37
CA GLU A 212 -18.83 3.98 9.73
C GLU A 212 -17.49 4.40 10.36
N ARG A 213 -16.62 5.07 9.58
CA ARG A 213 -15.39 5.64 10.12
C ARG A 213 -15.71 6.95 10.85
N GLU A 214 -15.15 7.10 12.04
CA GLU A 214 -15.27 8.33 12.81
C GLU A 214 -14.54 9.49 12.14
N HIS A 215 -15.05 10.70 12.37
CA HIS A 215 -14.39 11.91 11.93
C HIS A 215 -13.25 12.31 12.88
N ALA A 216 -12.27 13.05 12.35
CA ALA A 216 -11.09 13.45 13.13
C ALA A 216 -11.41 14.23 14.42
N ASP A 217 -12.54 14.92 14.47
CA ASP A 217 -13.01 15.69 15.62
C ASP A 217 -13.75 14.84 16.67
N ALA A 218 -14.11 13.60 16.34
CA ALA A 218 -14.83 12.65 17.20
C ALA A 218 -13.95 11.48 17.69
N LEU A 219 -12.73 11.35 17.15
CA LEU A 219 -11.73 10.36 17.57
C LEU A 219 -11.15 10.66 18.97
#